data_AF-A0A850AKE1-F1
#
_entry.id   AF-A0A850AKE1-F1
#
_cell.length_a   1.000
_cell.length_b   1.000
_cell.length_c   1.000
_cell.angle_alpha   90.00
_cell.angle_beta   90.00
_cell.angle_gamma   90.00
#
_symmetry.space_group_name_H-M   'P 1'
#
loop_
_entity.id
_entity.type
_entity.pdbx_description
1 polymer ?
#
loop_
_entity_poly.entity_id
_entity_poly.type
_entity_poly.pdbx_seq_one_letter_code
_entity_poly.pdbx_strand_id
1 'polypeptide(L)'
;MPIVETRYEHVILNEKEVPIIAGTNMKVIELVLEKTAYGWSAEELQFQHPYLTLGQIHSALAYYWDHKEELDRDIEQRLEFVDKLQRKEKNSPLVSRLKAKGLI
;
A
#
# COMPACT_ATOMS: atom_id res chain seq x y z
N MET A 1 -32.27 10.53 21.10
CA MET A 1 -31.17 11.22 20.39
C MET A 1 -31.00 10.52 19.05
N PRO A 2 -30.93 11.22 17.91
CA PRO A 2 -30.64 10.56 16.63
C PRO A 2 -29.19 10.07 16.66
N ILE A 3 -28.97 8.82 16.24
CA ILE A 3 -27.66 8.21 16.07
C ILE A 3 -27.36 8.22 14.57
N VAL A 4 -26.18 8.71 14.20
CA VAL A 4 -25.68 8.68 12.82
C VAL A 4 -24.36 7.92 12.83
N GLU A 5 -24.28 6.86 12.02
CA GLU A 5 -23.07 6.05 11.87
C GLU A 5 -22.09 6.76 10.93
N THR A 6 -20.82 6.79 11.32
CA THR A 6 -19.72 7.24 10.47
C THR A 6 -18.80 6.05 10.18
N ARG A 7 -18.45 5.83 8.91
CA ARG A 7 -17.48 4.79 8.50
C ARG A 7 -16.05 5.35 8.53
N TYR A 8 -15.20 4.88 7.63
CA TYR A 8 -13.83 5.34 7.44
C TYR A 8 -13.80 6.65 6.64
N GLU A 9 -13.96 7.78 7.33
CA GLU A 9 -14.06 9.13 6.76
C GLU A 9 -12.96 9.48 5.73
N HIS A 10 -11.79 8.86 5.87
CA HIS A 10 -10.63 9.18 5.05
C HIS A 10 -10.19 8.07 4.09
N VAL A 11 -11.03 7.04 3.87
CA VAL A 11 -10.73 5.98 2.92
C VAL A 11 -11.74 6.00 1.77
N ILE A 12 -11.22 6.05 0.55
CA ILE A 12 -11.99 5.98 -0.69
C ILE A 12 -11.56 4.78 -1.52
N LEU A 13 -12.48 4.20 -2.28
CA LEU A 13 -12.16 3.17 -3.26
C LEU A 13 -11.96 3.83 -4.63
N ASN A 14 -10.90 3.45 -5.33
CA ASN A 14 -10.73 3.86 -6.72
C ASN A 14 -11.57 2.99 -7.69
N GLU A 15 -11.45 3.25 -9.00
CA GLU A 15 -12.16 2.50 -10.05
C GLU A 15 -11.92 0.98 -10.04
N LYS A 16 -10.84 0.53 -9.38
CA LYS A 16 -10.46 -0.89 -9.25
C LYS A 16 -10.72 -1.43 -7.85
N GLU A 17 -11.56 -0.76 -7.07
CA GLU A 17 -11.91 -1.14 -5.69
C GLU A 17 -10.71 -1.19 -4.74
N VAL A 18 -9.63 -0.46 -5.05
CA VAL A 18 -8.45 -0.39 -4.18
C VAL A 18 -8.65 0.74 -3.16
N PRO A 19 -8.49 0.47 -1.85
CA PRO A 19 -8.60 1.49 -0.81
C PRO A 19 -7.41 2.45 -0.83
N ILE A 20 -7.73 3.75 -0.94
CA ILE A 20 -6.81 4.88 -1.01
C ILE A 20 -7.15 5.88 0.10
N ILE A 21 -6.12 6.52 0.66
CA ILE A 21 -6.29 7.60 1.62
C ILE A 21 -6.77 8.85 0.87
N ALA A 22 -7.96 9.35 1.23
CA ALA A 22 -8.63 10.46 0.58
C ALA A 22 -7.74 11.71 0.47
N GLY A 23 -7.73 12.34 -0.71
CA GLY A 23 -6.89 13.50 -1.01
C GLY A 23 -5.43 13.16 -1.34
N THR A 24 -5.08 11.88 -1.47
CA THR A 24 -3.74 11.41 -1.81
C THR A 24 -3.78 10.29 -2.85
N ASN A 25 -2.61 9.84 -3.32
CA ASN A 25 -2.45 8.62 -4.10
C ASN A 25 -1.96 7.43 -3.25
N MET A 26 -1.83 7.59 -1.93
CA MET A 26 -1.33 6.54 -1.05
C MET A 26 -2.41 5.48 -0.84
N LYS A 27 -2.07 4.22 -1.13
CA LYS A 27 -2.97 3.09 -0.85
C LYS A 27 -2.91 2.76 0.64
N VAL A 28 -4.03 2.31 1.20
CA VAL A 28 -4.07 1.83 2.60
C VAL A 28 -3.04 0.71 2.82
N ILE A 29 -2.86 -0.17 1.84
CA ILE A 29 -1.90 -1.28 1.92
C ILE A 29 -0.44 -0.81 2.02
N GLU A 30 -0.09 0.31 1.37
CA GLU A 30 1.28 0.84 1.38
C GLU A 30 1.62 1.35 2.77
N LEU A 31 0.72 2.12 3.39
CA LEU A 31 0.85 2.60 4.77
C LEU A 31 1.00 1.45 5.77
N VAL A 32 0.21 0.39 5.61
CA VAL A 32 0.22 -0.79 6.50
C VAL A 32 1.52 -1.59 6.37
N LEU A 33 2.02 -1.75 5.14
CA LEU A 33 3.29 -2.44 4.89
C LEU A 33 4.45 -1.70 5.53
N GLU A 34 4.49 -0.37 5.42
CA GLU A 34 5.51 0.44 6.09
C GLU A 34 5.42 0.31 7.62
N LYS A 35 4.21 0.40 8.16
CA LYS A 35 3.97 0.19 9.59
C LYS A 35 4.50 -1.17 10.06
N THR A 36 4.24 -2.22 9.28
CA THR A 36 4.63 -3.60 9.62
C THR A 36 6.13 -3.81 9.46
N ALA A 37 6.74 -3.27 8.41
CA ALA A 37 8.15 -3.44 8.12
C ALA A 37 9.06 -2.71 9.12
N TYR A 38 8.65 -1.51 9.56
CA TYR A 38 9.47 -0.67 10.44
C TYR A 38 8.99 -0.63 11.89
N GLY A 39 7.81 -1.18 12.18
CA GLY A 39 7.20 -1.16 13.51
C GLY A 39 6.67 0.22 13.92
N TRP A 40 6.49 1.15 12.97
CA TRP A 40 6.16 2.54 13.27
C TRP A 40 4.81 2.73 13.96
N SER A 41 4.74 3.72 14.85
CA SER A 41 3.51 4.28 15.41
C SER A 41 2.78 5.15 14.38
N ALA A 42 1.56 5.60 14.70
CA ALA A 42 0.82 6.51 13.82
C ALA A 42 1.51 7.89 13.70
N GLU A 43 2.10 8.37 14.79
CA GLU A 43 2.90 9.60 14.86
C GLU A 43 4.19 9.48 14.07
N GLU A 44 4.85 8.32 14.12
CA GLU A 44 6.03 8.05 13.31
C GLU A 44 5.66 7.97 11.81
N LEU A 45 4.55 7.32 11.46
CA LEU A 45 4.03 7.34 10.09
C LEU A 45 3.74 8.76 9.61
N GLN A 46 3.16 9.61 10.46
CA GLN A 46 2.94 11.02 10.15
C GLN A 46 4.26 11.77 9.96
N PHE A 47 5.25 11.51 10.80
CA PHE A 47 6.56 12.13 10.68
C PHE A 47 7.24 11.79 9.34
N GLN A 48 7.07 10.54 8.87
CA GLN A 48 7.60 10.08 7.58
C GLN A 48 6.76 10.55 6.38
N HIS A 49 5.45 10.76 6.59
CA HIS A 49 4.51 11.29 5.60
C HIS A 49 3.83 12.56 6.10
N PRO A 50 4.52 13.72 6.14
CA PRO A 50 4.00 14.95 6.74
C PRO A 50 2.74 15.52 6.08
N TYR A 51 2.42 15.06 4.87
CA TYR A 51 1.19 15.42 4.14
C TYR A 51 -0.04 14.62 4.59
N LEU A 52 0.14 13.59 5.43
CA LEU A 52 -0.94 12.86 6.06
C LEU A 52 -1.27 13.45 7.43
N THR A 53 -2.56 13.51 7.72
CA THR A 53 -3.06 13.78 9.07
C THR A 53 -3.13 12.50 9.88
N LEU A 54 -3.05 12.59 11.22
CA LEU A 54 -3.32 11.45 12.09
C LEU A 54 -4.71 10.85 11.86
N GLY A 55 -5.72 11.68 11.54
CA GLY A 55 -7.06 11.20 11.20
C GLY A 55 -7.06 10.28 9.99
N GLN A 56 -6.38 10.68 8.91
CA GLN A 56 -6.19 9.84 7.71
C GLN A 56 -5.47 8.52 8.04
N ILE A 57 -4.38 8.59 8.81
CA ILE A 57 -3.59 7.42 9.20
C ILE A 57 -4.45 6.46 10.03
N HIS A 58 -5.12 6.94 11.07
CA HIS A 58 -5.96 6.10 11.92
C HIS A 58 -7.16 5.52 11.17
N SER A 59 -7.81 6.29 10.30
CA SER A 59 -8.91 5.78 9.46
C SER A 59 -8.43 4.68 8.51
N ALA A 60 -7.24 4.81 7.93
CA ALA A 60 -6.64 3.79 7.07
C ALA A 60 -6.28 2.53 7.86
N LEU A 61 -5.68 2.69 9.05
CA LEU A 61 -5.36 1.56 9.93
C LEU A 61 -6.63 0.84 10.42
N ALA A 62 -7.69 1.57 10.76
CA ALA A 62 -8.98 0.99 11.11
C ALA A 62 -9.57 0.19 9.94
N TYR A 63 -9.58 0.77 8.73
CA TYR A 63 -10.02 0.07 7.52
C TYR A 63 -9.24 -1.24 7.32
N TYR A 64 -7.91 -1.20 7.47
CA TYR A 64 -7.09 -2.39 7.35
C TYR A 64 -7.47 -3.48 8.34
N TRP A 65 -7.63 -3.15 9.63
CA TRP A 65 -7.94 -4.17 10.63
C TRP A 65 -9.29 -4.85 10.40
N ASP A 66 -10.28 -4.12 9.90
CA ASP A 66 -11.60 -4.67 9.56
C ASP A 66 -11.60 -5.47 8.24
N HIS A 67 -10.58 -5.31 7.39
CA HIS A 67 -10.43 -5.99 6.08
C HIS A 67 -9.14 -6.80 5.98
N LYS A 68 -8.52 -7.14 7.12
CA LYS A 68 -7.13 -7.63 7.19
C LYS A 68 -6.91 -8.87 6.34
N GLU A 69 -7.82 -9.84 6.43
CA GLU A 69 -7.68 -11.09 5.69
C GLU A 69 -7.72 -10.90 4.17
N GLU A 70 -8.57 -9.98 3.68
CA GLU A 70 -8.67 -9.68 2.26
C GLU A 70 -7.41 -9.00 1.74
N LEU A 71 -6.96 -7.98 2.48
CA LEU A 71 -5.81 -7.17 2.12
C LEU A 71 -4.50 -7.95 2.24
N ASP A 72 -4.35 -8.81 3.26
CA ASP A 72 -3.18 -9.69 3.39
C ASP A 72 -3.14 -10.70 2.23
N ARG A 73 -4.27 -11.28 1.82
CA ARG A 73 -4.34 -12.15 0.63
C ARG A 73 -3.98 -11.42 -0.66
N ASP A 74 -4.43 -10.18 -0.83
CA ASP A 74 -4.06 -9.36 -2.01
C ASP A 74 -2.54 -9.07 -2.03
N ILE A 75 -1.92 -8.79 -0.87
CA ILE A 75 -0.46 -8.66 -0.76
C ILE A 75 0.22 -9.94 -1.23
N GLU A 76 -0.16 -11.10 -0.69
CA GLU A 76 0.46 -12.39 -1.02
C GLU A 76 0.33 -12.70 -2.52
N GLN A 77 -0.85 -12.52 -3.10
CA GLN A 77 -1.10 -12.77 -4.52
C GLN A 77 -0.25 -11.86 -5.42
N ARG A 78 -0.08 -10.59 -5.04
CA ARG A 78 0.77 -9.65 -5.79
C ARG A 78 2.24 -10.03 -5.70
N LEU A 79 2.71 -10.43 -4.52
CA LEU A 79 4.09 -10.92 -4.34
C LEU A 79 4.36 -12.15 -5.20
N GLU A 80 3.45 -13.14 -5.17
CA GLU A 80 3.57 -14.32 -6.02
C GLU A 80 3.58 -13.98 -7.52
N PHE A 81 2.77 -13.02 -7.93
CA PHE A 81 2.71 -12.58 -9.32
C PHE A 81 4.04 -11.94 -9.76
N VAL A 82 4.61 -11.05 -8.93
CA VAL A 82 5.92 -10.44 -9.17
C VAL A 82 7.01 -11.50 -9.25
N ASP A 83 7.03 -12.46 -8.33
CA ASP A 83 8.00 -13.57 -8.34
C ASP A 83 7.90 -14.41 -9.62
N LYS A 84 6.67 -14.71 -10.07
CA LYS A 84 6.42 -15.44 -11.33
C LYS A 84 6.93 -14.65 -12.53
N LEU A 85 6.74 -13.33 -12.57
CA LEU A 85 7.25 -12.47 -13.65
C LEU A 85 8.79 -12.42 -13.65
N GLN A 86 9.41 -12.21 -12.49
CA GLN A 86 10.87 -12.16 -12.37
C GLN A 86 11.54 -13.47 -12.83
N ARG A 87 10.94 -14.62 -12.51
CA ARG A 87 11.45 -15.92 -12.99
C ARG A 87 11.33 -16.08 -14.50
N LYS A 88 10.32 -15.48 -15.13
CA LYS A 88 10.11 -15.50 -16.59
C LYS A 88 11.03 -14.53 -17.33
N GLU A 89 11.36 -13.37 -16.76
CA GLU A 89 12.16 -12.31 -17.40
C GLU A 89 13.69 -12.43 -17.23
N LYS A 90 14.26 -13.64 -17.30
CA LYS A 90 15.73 -13.80 -17.24
C LYS A 90 16.48 -13.23 -18.46
N ASN A 91 15.77 -12.88 -19.55
CA ASN A 91 16.35 -12.44 -20.82
C ASN A 91 15.73 -11.13 -21.34
N SER A 92 15.60 -10.10 -20.49
CA SER A 92 15.13 -8.79 -20.96
C SER A 92 16.13 -8.18 -21.97
N PRO A 93 15.68 -7.74 -23.16
CA PRO A 93 16.53 -7.07 -24.14
C PRO A 93 17.24 -5.82 -23.59
N LEU A 94 16.60 -5.12 -22.64
CA LEU A 94 17.20 -3.98 -21.95
C LEU A 94 18.40 -4.43 -21.10
N VAL A 95 18.24 -5.50 -20.32
CA VAL A 95 19.31 -6.06 -19.47
C VAL A 95 20.50 -6.51 -20.33
N SER A 96 20.25 -7.18 -21.46
CA SER A 96 21.30 -7.56 -22.40
C SER A 96 22.05 -6.34 -22.97
N ARG A 97 21.32 -5.27 -23.31
CA ARG A 97 21.94 -4.01 -23.79
C ARG A 97 22.74 -3.28 -22.71
N LEU A 98 22.28 -3.29 -21.47
CA LEU A 98 22.97 -2.65 -20.35
C LEU A 98 24.26 -3.39 -19.99
N LYS A 99 24.23 -4.74 -19.97
CA LYS A 99 25.44 -5.58 -19.82
C LYS A 99 26.45 -5.36 -20.94
N ALA A 100 25.98 -5.31 -22.20
CA ALA A 100 26.85 -5.02 -23.34
C ALA A 100 27.51 -3.62 -23.28
N LYS A 101 26.92 -2.69 -22.52
CA LYS A 101 27.46 -1.34 -22.28
C LYS A 101 28.25 -1.22 -20.97
N GLY A 102 28.40 -2.30 -20.18
CA GLY A 102 29.10 -2.28 -18.90
C GLY A 102 28.44 -1.43 -17.81
N LEU A 103 27.13 -1.18 -17.92
CA LEU A 103 26.37 -0.38 -16.96
C LEU A 103 25.83 -1.21 -15.79
N ILE A 104 25.75 -2.53 -15.97
CA ILE A 104 25.43 -3.57 -14.97
C ILE A 104 26.15 -4.87 -15.32
#